data_AF-A0A6V7KG81-F1
#
_entry.id   AF-A0A6V7KG81-F1
#
_cell.length_a   1.000
_cell.length_b   1.000
_cell.length_c   1.000
_cell.angle_alpha   90.00
_cell.angle_beta   90.00
_cell.angle_gamma   90.00
#
_symmetry.space_group_name_H-M   'P 1'
#
loop_
_entity.id
_entity.type
_entity.pdbx_description
1 polymer ?
#
loop_
_entity_poly.entity_id
_entity_poly.type
_entity_poly.pdbx_seq_one_letter_code
_entity_poly.pdbx_strand_id
1 'polypeptide(L)'
;FVTEALTKVLGLGMRRYLSSGWNLFDLGASIMSLVAACGLTLFPSAMCLVIFRPLRLLRLFKIKKRYRDVFGTLVILSPLMCSTAIVMLILYYFFAIIGMEMFAGYDMKNCC
;
A
#
# COMPACT_ATOMS: atom_id res chain seq x y z
N PHE A 1 10.41 10.77 21.09
CA PHE A 1 9.74 10.25 19.88
C PHE A 1 8.71 11.21 19.29
N VAL A 2 7.75 11.74 20.07
CA VAL A 2 6.73 12.70 19.58
C VAL A 2 7.35 14.06 19.18
N THR A 3 8.34 14.54 19.94
CA THR A 3 9.09 15.76 19.64
C THR A 3 9.94 15.64 18.37
N GLU A 4 10.59 14.50 18.14
CA GLU A 4 11.35 14.24 16.92
C GLU A 4 10.45 14.16 15.67
N ALA A 5 9.21 13.69 15.81
CA ALA A 5 8.22 13.64 14.75
C ALA A 5 7.63 15.03 14.44
N LEU A 6 7.31 15.84 15.47
CA LEU A 6 6.84 17.22 15.30
C LEU A 6 7.90 18.11 14.64
N THR A 7 9.17 17.96 15.05
CA THR A 7 10.29 18.78 14.54
C THR A 7 10.56 18.48 13.06
N LYS A 8 10.34 17.24 12.60
CA LYS A 8 10.46 16.86 11.17
C LYS A 8 9.30 17.36 10.30
N VAL A 9 8.08 17.39 10.83
CA VAL A 9 6.88 17.85 10.10
C VAL A 9 6.85 19.37 9.95
N LEU A 10 7.25 20.10 10.99
CA LEU A 10 7.24 21.57 10.99
C LEU A 10 8.48 22.18 10.31
N GLY A 11 9.60 21.45 10.23
CA GLY A 11 10.88 21.97 9.72
C GLY A 11 11.09 21.98 8.20
N LEU A 12 10.28 21.26 7.40
CA LEU A 12 10.63 20.97 5.97
C LEU A 12 9.72 21.59 4.90
N GLY A 13 8.63 22.28 5.27
CA GLY A 13 7.80 23.02 4.32
C GLY A 13 6.98 22.15 3.36
N MET A 14 5.66 22.16 3.51
CA MET A 14 4.68 21.35 2.74
C MET A 14 4.88 21.35 1.21
N ARG A 15 5.36 22.44 0.60
CA ARG A 15 5.40 22.59 -0.87
C ARG A 15 6.56 21.88 -1.57
N ARG A 16 7.74 21.75 -0.95
CA ARG A 16 8.91 21.07 -1.57
C ARG A 16 8.97 19.58 -1.21
N TYR A 17 8.28 19.21 -0.13
CA TYR A 17 8.19 17.84 0.37
C TYR A 17 7.28 16.94 -0.50
N LEU A 18 6.18 17.49 -1.04
CA LEU A 18 5.23 16.78 -1.91
C LEU A 18 5.79 16.40 -3.29
N SER A 19 6.93 16.97 -3.71
CA SER A 19 7.57 16.65 -4.99
C SER A 19 8.38 15.34 -4.96
N SER A 20 8.71 14.79 -3.78
CA SER A 20 9.47 13.54 -3.65
C SER A 20 8.59 12.45 -3.08
N GLY A 21 8.29 11.39 -3.85
CA GLY A 21 7.41 10.30 -3.41
C GLY A 21 7.86 9.60 -2.12
N TRP A 22 9.17 9.59 -1.86
CA TRP A 22 9.76 9.05 -0.62
C TRP A 22 9.41 9.86 0.63
N ASN A 23 9.23 11.16 0.46
CA ASN A 23 8.85 12.07 1.53
C ASN A 23 7.35 11.96 1.86
N LEU A 24 6.50 11.77 0.86
CA LEU A 24 5.07 11.51 1.09
C LEU A 24 4.85 10.22 1.90
N PHE A 25 5.60 9.15 1.58
CA PHE A 25 5.58 7.91 2.36
C PHE A 25 6.03 8.11 3.82
N ASP A 26 7.05 8.95 4.05
CA ASP A 26 7.56 9.25 5.39
C ASP A 26 6.53 9.99 6.26
N LEU A 27 5.78 10.91 5.65
CA LEU A 27 4.69 11.63 6.30
C LEU A 27 3.54 10.69 6.67
N GLY A 28 3.10 9.84 5.73
CA GLY A 28 2.06 8.85 5.97
C GLY A 28 2.42 7.87 7.09
N ALA A 29 3.63 7.31 7.07
CA ALA A 29 4.10 6.38 8.10
C ALA A 29 4.21 7.04 9.50
N SER A 30 4.59 8.31 9.54
CA SER A 30 4.67 9.09 10.78
C SER A 30 3.28 9.38 11.36
N ILE A 31 2.31 9.78 10.54
CA ILE A 31 0.91 9.98 10.95
C ILE A 31 0.29 8.67 11.44
N MET A 32 0.44 7.57 10.69
CA MET A 32 -0.09 6.25 11.06
C MET A 32 0.50 5.75 12.39
N SER A 33 1.77 6.04 12.65
CA SER A 33 2.41 5.71 13.93
C SER A 33 1.84 6.52 15.10
N LEU A 34 1.49 7.78 14.86
CA LEU A 34 0.90 8.66 15.87
C LEU A 34 -0.54 8.24 16.18
N VAL A 35 -1.35 7.99 15.14
CA VAL A 35 -2.73 7.50 15.28
C VAL A 35 -2.77 6.16 16.01
N ALA A 36 -1.86 5.23 15.69
CA ALA A 36 -1.76 3.96 16.40
C ALA A 36 -1.41 4.12 17.88
N ALA A 37 -0.53 5.08 18.22
CA ALA A 37 -0.17 5.35 19.60
C ALA A 37 -1.34 5.98 20.39
N CYS A 38 -2.00 7.00 19.83
CA CYS A 38 -3.16 7.64 20.44
C CYS A 38 -4.37 6.70 20.55
N GLY A 39 -4.59 5.84 19.55
CA GLY A 39 -5.66 4.86 19.59
C GLY A 39 -5.46 3.85 20.72
N LEU A 40 -4.22 3.38 20.94
CA LEU A 40 -3.95 2.33 21.92
C LEU A 40 -4.12 2.85 23.35
N THR A 41 -3.92 4.16 23.55
CA THR A 41 -4.17 4.82 24.83
C THR A 41 -5.65 5.08 25.11
N LEU A 42 -6.48 5.30 24.08
CA LEU A 42 -7.92 5.53 24.27
C LEU A 42 -8.74 4.24 24.32
N PHE A 43 -8.36 3.22 23.53
CA PHE A 43 -9.11 1.97 23.39
C PHE A 43 -8.17 0.76 23.48
N PRO A 44 -7.90 0.24 24.70
CA PRO A 44 -6.99 -0.89 24.88
C PRO A 44 -7.52 -2.21 24.30
N SER A 45 -8.82 -2.31 23.98
CA SER A 45 -9.48 -3.48 23.39
C SER A 45 -9.49 -3.49 21.86
N ALA A 46 -8.97 -2.46 21.19
CA ALA A 46 -9.00 -2.38 19.73
C ALA A 46 -7.91 -3.25 19.10
N MET A 47 -8.27 -4.49 18.75
CA MET A 47 -7.44 -5.45 17.98
C MET A 47 -6.84 -4.82 16.71
N CYS A 48 -7.59 -3.92 16.06
CA CYS A 48 -7.16 -3.20 14.85
C CYS A 48 -5.87 -2.39 15.07
N LEU A 49 -5.61 -1.90 16.28
CA LEU A 49 -4.42 -1.10 16.60
C LEU A 49 -3.15 -1.93 16.73
N VAL A 50 -3.28 -3.22 17.02
CA VAL A 50 -2.16 -4.17 17.06
C VAL A 50 -1.56 -4.37 15.65
N ILE A 51 -2.39 -4.27 14.61
CA ILE A 51 -1.99 -4.37 13.19
C ILE A 51 -1.06 -3.21 12.76
N PHE A 52 -1.01 -2.11 13.52
CA PHE A 52 -0.09 -1.00 13.25
C PHE A 52 1.33 -1.22 13.83
N ARG A 53 1.57 -2.28 14.63
CA ARG A 53 2.91 -2.58 15.17
C ARG A 53 3.94 -2.96 14.08
N PRO A 54 3.62 -3.85 13.11
CA PRO A 54 4.49 -4.16 11.98
C PRO A 54 4.78 -2.95 11.09
N LEU A 55 3.91 -1.93 11.10
CA LEU A 55 4.12 -0.67 10.39
C LEU A 55 5.37 0.08 10.87
N ARG A 56 5.82 -0.15 12.11
CA ARG A 56 7.14 0.31 12.59
C ARG A 56 8.30 -0.42 11.90
N LEU A 57 8.12 -1.70 11.53
CA LEU A 57 9.10 -2.47 10.77
C LEU A 57 9.27 -1.93 9.34
N LEU A 58 8.23 -1.32 8.75
CA LEU A 58 8.36 -0.61 7.47
C LEU A 58 9.40 0.52 7.52
N ARG A 59 9.67 1.12 8.70
CA ARG A 59 10.77 2.09 8.85
C ARG A 59 12.15 1.44 8.75
N LEU A 60 12.32 0.16 9.10
CA LEU A 60 13.59 -0.55 8.92
C LEU A 60 13.90 -0.78 7.43
N PHE A 61 12.87 -1.00 6.61
CA PHE A 61 13.03 -1.10 5.15
C PHE A 61 13.54 0.22 4.53
N LYS A 62 13.23 1.38 5.13
CA LYS A 62 13.74 2.71 4.71
C LYS A 62 15.26 2.88 4.90
N ILE A 63 15.86 2.23 5.90
CA ILE A 63 17.26 2.47 6.32
C ILE A 63 18.24 1.81 5.35
N LYS A 64 17.89 0.65 4.78
CA LYS A 64 18.78 -0.06 3.87
C LYS A 64 18.67 0.53 2.47
N LYS A 65 19.74 1.19 2.00
CA LYS A 65 19.89 1.76 0.65
C LYS A 65 19.42 0.80 -0.46
N ARG A 66 19.70 -0.50 -0.29
CA ARG A 66 19.28 -1.58 -1.20
C ARG A 66 17.77 -1.60 -1.51
N TYR A 67 16.89 -1.38 -0.52
CA TYR A 67 15.45 -1.38 -0.80
C TYR A 67 15.03 -0.16 -1.63
N ARG A 68 15.64 1.01 -1.40
CA ARG A 68 15.33 2.21 -2.20
C ARG A 68 15.70 2.03 -3.66
N ASP A 69 16.84 1.39 -3.94
CA ASP A 69 17.27 1.10 -5.31
C ASP A 69 16.29 0.13 -5.99
N VAL A 70 15.82 -0.91 -5.26
CA VAL A 70 14.80 -1.85 -5.78
C VAL A 70 13.45 -1.17 -6.03
N PHE A 71 12.95 -0.34 -5.11
CA PHE A 71 11.71 0.38 -5.35
C PHE A 71 11.84 1.41 -6.49
N GLY A 72 13.01 2.03 -6.63
CA GLY A 72 13.31 2.90 -7.77
C GLY A 72 13.21 2.18 -9.10
N THR A 73 13.82 1.00 -9.22
CA THR A 73 13.71 0.18 -10.44
C THR A 73 12.29 -0.34 -10.65
N LEU A 74 11.57 -0.71 -9.59
CA LEU A 74 10.16 -1.11 -9.68
C LEU A 74 9.28 0.01 -10.22
N VAL A 75 9.47 1.26 -9.79
CA VAL A 75 8.69 2.40 -10.31
C VAL A 75 9.00 2.65 -11.78
N ILE A 76 10.25 2.48 -12.21
CA ILE A 76 10.64 2.59 -13.63
C ILE A 76 10.03 1.46 -14.47
N LEU A 77 9.95 0.24 -13.92
CA LEU A 77 9.37 -0.93 -14.58
C LEU A 77 7.83 -0.97 -14.48
N SER A 78 7.24 -0.23 -13.54
CA SER A 78 5.81 -0.15 -13.28
C SER A 78 4.96 0.17 -14.51
N PRO A 79 5.28 1.17 -15.37
CA PRO A 79 4.48 1.45 -16.56
C PRO A 79 4.44 0.27 -17.55
N LEU A 80 5.56 -0.43 -17.72
CA LEU A 80 5.63 -1.61 -18.60
C LEU A 80 4.77 -2.75 -18.04
N MET A 81 4.91 -3.04 -16.75
CA MET A 81 4.11 -4.07 -16.07
C MET A 81 2.62 -3.72 -16.07
N CYS A 82 2.26 -2.45 -15.89
CA CYS A 82 0.89 -1.98 -15.93
C CYS A 82 0.26 -2.21 -17.32
N SER A 83 0.98 -1.88 -18.40
CA SER A 83 0.51 -2.13 -19.76
C SER A 83 0.25 -3.63 -19.99
N THR A 84 1.16 -4.50 -19.58
CA THR A 84 0.96 -5.96 -19.70
C THR A 84 -0.20 -6.45 -18.85
N ALA A 85 -0.36 -5.94 -17.62
CA ALA A 85 -1.45 -6.30 -16.74
C ALA A 85 -2.83 -5.91 -17.33
N ILE A 86 -2.93 -4.76 -17.98
CA ILE A 86 -4.16 -4.32 -18.66
C ILE A 86 -4.50 -5.28 -19.81
N VAL A 87 -3.52 -5.66 -20.62
CA VAL A 87 -3.73 -6.61 -21.72
C VAL A 87 -4.21 -7.96 -21.19
N MET A 88 -3.55 -8.49 -20.15
CA MET A 88 -3.95 -9.75 -19.52
C MET A 88 -5.35 -9.68 -18.91
N LEU A 89 -5.71 -8.56 -18.29
CA LEU A 89 -7.04 -8.35 -17.72
C LEU A 89 -8.12 -8.35 -18.80
N ILE A 90 -7.88 -7.67 -19.92
CA ILE A 90 -8.80 -7.65 -21.06
C ILE A 90 -8.96 -9.06 -21.66
N LEU A 91 -7.86 -9.80 -21.82
CA LEU A 91 -7.88 -11.19 -22.29
C LEU A 91 -8.76 -12.06 -21.38
N TYR A 92 -8.53 -12.01 -20.06
CA TYR A 92 -9.34 -12.76 -19.10
C TYR A 92 -10.80 -12.34 -19.12
N TYR A 93 -11.09 -11.06 -19.32
CA TYR A 93 -12.45 -10.56 -19.42
C TYR A 93 -13.21 -11.17 -20.60
N PHE A 94 -12.58 -11.27 -21.78
CA PHE A 94 -13.18 -11.96 -22.94
C PHE A 94 -13.47 -13.43 -22.64
N PHE A 95 -12.51 -14.16 -22.06
CA PHE A 95 -12.73 -15.55 -21.70
C PHE A 95 -13.81 -15.73 -20.63
N ALA A 96 -13.91 -14.79 -19.68
CA ALA A 96 -14.97 -14.81 -18.68
C ALA A 96 -16.36 -14.65 -19.30
N ILE A 97 -16.53 -13.73 -20.26
CA ILE A 97 -17.80 -13.57 -20.99
C ILE A 97 -18.13 -14.85 -21.74
N ILE A 98 -17.19 -15.39 -22.53
CA ILE A 98 -17.41 -16.63 -23.28
C ILE A 98 -17.80 -17.76 -22.34
N GLY A 99 -17.13 -17.89 -21.20
CA GLY A 99 -17.48 -18.87 -20.17
C GLY A 99 -18.89 -18.67 -19.65
N MET A 100 -19.29 -17.44 -19.29
CA MET A 100 -20.64 -17.18 -18.82
C MET A 100 -21.69 -17.51 -19.87
N GLU A 101 -21.48 -17.14 -21.14
CA GLU A 101 -22.43 -17.46 -22.22
C GLU A 101 -22.52 -18.96 -22.50
N MET A 102 -21.39 -19.68 -22.46
CA MET A 102 -21.38 -21.14 -22.66
C MET A 102 -22.02 -21.91 -21.50
N PHE A 103 -21.86 -21.43 -20.27
CA PHE A 103 -22.36 -22.11 -19.06
C PHE A 103 -23.69 -21.54 -18.54
N ALA A 104 -24.23 -20.47 -19.14
CA ALA A 104 -25.51 -19.85 -18.72
C ALA A 104 -26.71 -20.81 -18.76
N GLY A 105 -26.68 -21.82 -19.63
CA GLY A 105 -27.74 -22.82 -19.76
C GLY A 105 -27.61 -24.04 -18.85
N TYR A 106 -26.52 -24.18 -18.10
CA TYR A 106 -26.25 -25.34 -17.25
C TYR A 106 -26.50 -24.99 -15.78
N ASP A 107 -27.57 -25.52 -15.18
CA ASP A 107 -27.85 -25.35 -13.75
C ASP A 107 -26.92 -26.27 -12.92
N MET A 108 -25.76 -25.75 -12.53
CA MET A 108 -24.73 -26.47 -11.77
C MET A 108 -25.04 -26.57 -10.26
N LYS A 109 -26.31 -26.47 -9.85
CA LYS A 109 -26.74 -26.48 -8.44
C LYS A 109 -26.52 -27.79 -7.69
N ASN A 110 -26.22 -28.90 -8.38
CA ASN A 110 -26.02 -30.23 -7.76
C ASN A 110 -24.72 -30.93 -8.20
N CYS A 111 -23.68 -30.18 -8.60
CA CYS A 111 -22.35 -30.77 -8.79
C CYS A 111 -21.65 -30.95 -7.43
N CYS A 112 -21.98 -32.06 -6.76
CA CYS A 112 -21.06 -32.74 -5.85
C CYS A 112 -20.21 -33.74 -6.65
#